data_AF-A0A8T9SC04-F1
#
_entry.id   AF-A0A8T9SC04-F1
#
_cell.length_a   1.000
_cell.length_b   1.000
_cell.length_c   1.000
_cell.angle_alpha   90.00
_cell.angle_beta   90.00
_cell.angle_gamma   90.00
#
_symmetry.space_group_name_H-M   'P 1'
#
loop_
_entity.id
_entity.type
_entity.pdbx_description
1 polymer ?
#
loop_
_entity_poly.entity_id
_entity_poly.type
_entity_poly.pdbx_seq_one_letter_code
_entity_poly.pdbx_strand_id
1 'polypeptide(L)'
;MALLLYLAIPYGSRLFFPRVVIGYDTAVDARVTGHMQSRRFHSFFFNNQTDNQYDVSDFVAATPANAGPGTDSEDQPDLGEYLKHGDYIHKEAHSTTLTVRRGNNVTRWVCPLPKK
;
A
#
# COMPACT_ATOMS: atom_id res chain seq x y z
N MET A 1 10.45 -51.59 18.70
CA MET A 1 11.04 -50.28 18.36
C MET A 1 9.95 -49.42 17.76
N ALA A 2 9.48 -48.41 18.47
CA ALA A 2 8.48 -47.47 17.97
C ALA A 2 9.08 -46.07 18.11
N LEU A 3 9.43 -45.45 16.99
CA LEU A 3 9.90 -44.06 16.95
C LEU A 3 8.76 -43.23 16.35
N LEU A 4 7.87 -42.75 17.22
CA LEU A 4 6.83 -41.78 16.85
C LEU A 4 7.51 -40.40 16.74
N LEU A 5 7.81 -40.01 15.50
CA LEU A 5 8.18 -38.65 15.15
C LEU A 5 6.98 -37.75 15.45
N TYR A 6 7.05 -37.04 16.56
CA TYR A 6 6.15 -35.93 16.86
C TYR A 6 6.33 -34.86 15.77
N LEU A 7 5.35 -34.78 14.86
CA LEU A 7 5.10 -33.58 14.08
C LEU A 7 4.68 -32.48 15.08
N ALA A 8 5.66 -31.75 15.58
CA ALA A 8 5.43 -30.43 16.15
C ALA A 8 5.04 -29.51 14.99
N ILE A 9 3.74 -29.50 14.68
CA ILE A 9 3.15 -28.42 13.89
C ILE A 9 3.28 -27.17 14.76
N PRO A 10 4.00 -26.11 14.35
CA PRO A 10 3.94 -24.86 15.07
C PRO A 10 2.57 -24.22 14.84
N TYR A 11 1.58 -24.68 15.62
CA TYR A 11 0.36 -23.95 15.89
C TYR A 11 0.74 -22.74 16.76
N GLY A 12 1.06 -21.61 16.15
CA GLY A 12 1.29 -20.42 16.97
C GLY A 12 2.08 -19.31 16.35
N SER A 13 1.62 -18.76 15.23
CA SER A 13 1.78 -17.33 14.97
C SER A 13 0.87 -16.94 13.82
N ARG A 14 -0.42 -16.74 14.12
CA ARG A 14 -1.17 -15.72 13.37
C ARG A 14 -0.45 -14.41 13.66
N LEU A 15 0.56 -14.10 12.84
CA LEU A 15 1.30 -12.86 12.91
C LEU A 15 0.28 -11.76 12.61
N PHE A 16 -0.28 -11.20 13.67
CA PHE A 16 -1.16 -10.05 13.62
C PHE A 16 -0.23 -8.85 13.39
N PHE A 17 0.12 -8.63 12.13
CA PHE A 17 0.80 -7.42 11.75
C PHE A 17 -0.25 -6.29 11.74
N PRO A 18 -0.09 -5.24 12.55
CA PRO A 18 -0.98 -4.09 12.48
C PRO A 18 -1.05 -3.56 11.04
N ARG A 19 -2.28 -3.31 10.58
CA ARG A 19 -2.55 -2.63 9.32
C ARG A 19 -2.61 -1.14 9.57
N VAL A 20 -1.73 -0.39 8.89
CA VAL A 20 -1.67 1.07 8.91
C VAL A 20 -2.23 1.57 7.59
N VAL A 21 -3.35 2.30 7.64
CA VAL A 21 -3.90 2.96 6.46
C VAL A 21 -3.11 4.25 6.23
N ILE A 22 -2.48 4.39 5.07
CA ILE A 22 -1.91 5.64 4.62
C ILE A 22 -3.06 6.49 4.09
N GLY A 23 -3.36 7.57 4.80
CA GLY A 23 -4.40 8.53 4.45
C GLY A 23 -3.91 9.97 4.64
N TYR A 24 -4.84 10.90 4.81
CA TYR A 24 -4.52 12.33 4.94
C TYR A 24 -3.50 12.62 6.06
N ASP A 25 -3.71 12.09 7.26
CA ASP A 25 -2.91 12.42 8.45
C ASP A 25 -1.54 11.72 8.51
N THR A 26 -1.30 10.72 7.67
CA THR A 26 -0.06 9.92 7.74
C THR A 26 1.03 10.48 6.84
N ALA A 27 2.24 10.67 7.36
CA ALA A 27 3.43 10.84 6.54
C ALA A 27 4.00 9.47 6.13
N VAL A 28 4.58 9.38 4.94
CA VAL A 28 5.36 8.21 4.53
C VAL A 28 6.54 8.64 3.67
N ASP A 29 7.71 8.09 3.96
CA ASP A 29 8.93 8.28 3.18
C ASP A 29 9.70 6.96 3.18
N ALA A 30 9.46 6.13 2.15
CA ALA A 30 9.85 4.73 2.23
C ALA A 30 10.03 4.04 0.88
N ARG A 31 10.77 2.93 0.90
CA ARG A 31 10.92 2.01 -0.23
C ARG A 31 10.00 0.81 -0.06
N VAL A 32 9.28 0.42 -1.11
CA VAL A 32 8.49 -0.82 -1.17
C VAL A 32 9.42 -2.01 -1.20
N THR A 33 9.27 -2.92 -0.24
CA THR A 33 10.11 -4.13 -0.10
C THR A 33 9.30 -5.42 -0.14
N GLY A 34 7.97 -5.33 -0.15
CA GLY A 34 7.11 -6.48 -0.35
C GLY A 34 5.65 -6.05 -0.46
N HIS A 35 4.79 -7.00 -0.82
CA HIS A 35 3.35 -6.82 -0.76
C HIS A 35 2.70 -8.14 -0.32
N MET A 36 1.51 -8.01 0.25
CA MET A 36 0.62 -9.11 0.56
C MET A 36 -0.74 -8.77 -0.02
N GLN A 37 -1.20 -9.63 -0.93
CA GLN A 37 -2.52 -9.52 -1.53
C GLN A 37 -3.41 -10.67 -1.05
N SER A 38 -4.59 -10.31 -0.55
CA SER A 38 -5.66 -11.26 -0.24
C SER A 38 -6.92 -10.87 -0.99
N ARG A 39 -7.96 -11.71 -0.92
CA ARG A 39 -9.28 -11.37 -1.48
C ARG A 39 -9.93 -10.13 -0.85
N ARG A 40 -9.45 -9.66 0.30
CA ARG A 40 -10.09 -8.59 1.08
C ARG A 40 -9.26 -7.31 1.18
N PHE A 41 -7.96 -7.38 0.93
CA PHE A 41 -7.06 -6.23 1.06
C PHE A 41 -5.76 -6.46 0.29
N HIS A 42 -5.17 -5.37 -0.18
CA HIS A 42 -3.83 -5.29 -0.74
C HIS A 42 -2.99 -4.42 0.18
N SER A 43 -1.87 -4.95 0.67
CA SER A 43 -1.00 -4.27 1.63
C SER A 43 0.46 -4.38 1.25
N PHE A 44 1.28 -3.45 1.74
CA PHE A 44 2.68 -3.31 1.40
C PHE A 44 3.56 -3.36 2.64
N PHE A 45 4.81 -3.77 2.43
CA PHE A 45 5.88 -3.71 3.40
C PHE A 45 6.91 -2.69 2.93
N PHE A 46 7.44 -1.92 3.88
CA PHE A 46 8.32 -0.79 3.60
C PHE A 46 9.66 -0.93 4.30
N ASN A 47 10.72 -0.44 3.67
CA ASN A 47 12.07 -0.34 4.25
C ASN A 47 12.62 -1.66 4.86
N ASN A 48 12.26 -2.81 4.28
CA ASN A 48 12.57 -4.17 4.77
C ASN A 48 11.95 -4.49 6.15
N GLN A 49 10.97 -3.72 6.59
CA GLN A 49 10.21 -3.96 7.81
C GLN A 49 8.93 -4.72 7.49
N THR A 50 8.71 -5.83 8.19
CA THR A 50 7.52 -6.67 8.04
C THR A 50 6.57 -6.59 9.22
N ASP A 51 6.88 -5.76 10.21
CA ASP A 51 6.11 -5.56 11.44
C ASP A 51 4.77 -4.86 11.17
N ASN A 52 4.71 -3.97 10.19
CA ASN A 52 3.52 -3.24 9.78
C ASN A 52 3.12 -3.57 8.34
N GLN A 53 1.82 -3.71 8.11
CA GLN A 53 1.23 -3.79 6.78
C GLN A 53 0.63 -2.43 6.41
N TYR A 54 1.07 -1.85 5.31
CA TYR A 54 0.61 -0.54 4.88
C TYR A 54 -0.42 -0.66 3.78
N ASP A 55 -1.54 0.02 3.98
CA ASP A 55 -2.61 0.11 3.00
C ASP A 55 -2.61 1.49 2.36
N VAL A 56 -2.79 1.51 1.04
CA VAL A 56 -2.72 2.72 0.20
C VAL A 56 -3.99 2.88 -0.66
N SER A 57 -5.05 2.13 -0.37
CA SER A 57 -6.30 2.13 -1.14
C SER A 57 -7.00 3.48 -1.22
N ASP A 58 -6.66 4.42 -0.35
CA ASP A 58 -7.22 5.77 -0.34
C ASP A 58 -6.64 6.65 -1.45
N PHE A 59 -5.65 6.19 -2.22
CA PHE A 59 -4.99 6.98 -3.27
C PHE A 59 -5.36 6.51 -4.67
N VAL A 60 -5.83 7.46 -5.47
CA VAL A 60 -6.12 7.26 -6.91
C VAL A 60 -5.15 8.06 -7.77
N ALA A 61 -5.00 7.67 -9.04
CA ALA A 61 -4.18 8.43 -9.98
C ALA A 61 -4.64 9.89 -10.05
N ALA A 62 -3.70 10.84 -10.04
CA ALA A 62 -4.03 12.24 -10.25
C ALA A 62 -4.62 12.42 -11.66
N THR A 63 -5.93 12.71 -11.78
CA THR A 63 -6.53 13.00 -13.08
C THR A 63 -5.82 14.21 -13.69
N PRO A 64 -5.36 14.14 -14.95
CA PRO A 64 -4.83 15.33 -15.62
C PRO A 64 -5.92 16.41 -15.67
N ALA A 65 -5.56 17.68 -15.45
CA ALA A 65 -6.48 18.82 -15.37
C ALA A 65 -7.36 19.03 -16.63
N ASN A 66 -7.09 18.29 -17.72
CA ASN A 66 -7.83 18.32 -18.98
C ASN A 66 -8.73 17.10 -19.21
N ALA A 67 -8.89 16.21 -18.23
CA ALA A 67 -9.89 15.15 -18.33
C ALA A 67 -11.28 15.79 -18.28
N GLY A 68 -12.05 15.62 -19.37
CA GLY A 68 -13.40 16.16 -19.48
C GLY A 68 -14.32 15.60 -18.38
N PRO A 69 -15.46 16.26 -18.12
CA PRO A 69 -16.46 15.76 -17.18
C PRO A 69 -17.01 14.42 -17.71
N GLY A 70 -16.63 13.31 -17.08
CA GLY A 70 -17.06 11.97 -17.48
C GLY A 70 -16.06 10.82 -17.29
N THR A 71 -14.84 11.06 -16.79
CA THR A 71 -14.04 9.96 -16.22
C THR A 71 -14.57 9.65 -14.82
N ASP A 72 -15.61 8.80 -14.79
CA ASP A 72 -16.12 8.22 -13.56
C ASP A 72 -14.99 7.52 -12.81
N SER A 73 -14.92 7.72 -11.49
CA SER A 73 -13.86 7.20 -10.61
C SER A 73 -13.72 5.67 -10.60
N GLU A 74 -14.61 4.92 -11.26
CA GLU A 74 -14.61 3.45 -11.27
C GLU A 74 -13.46 2.83 -12.09
N ASP A 75 -12.96 3.54 -13.11
CA ASP A 75 -11.84 3.06 -13.95
C ASP A 75 -10.49 3.69 -13.58
N GLN A 76 -10.45 4.50 -12.52
CA GLN A 76 -9.22 5.16 -12.12
C GLN A 76 -8.31 4.15 -11.40
N PRO A 77 -7.08 3.92 -11.86
CA PRO A 77 -6.23 2.89 -11.28
C PRO A 77 -5.99 3.19 -9.79
N ASP A 78 -6.14 2.17 -8.96
CA ASP A 78 -5.77 2.18 -7.54
C ASP A 78 -4.24 2.17 -7.41
N LEU A 79 -3.71 2.94 -6.46
CA LEU A 79 -2.29 2.95 -6.16
C LEU A 79 -1.79 1.55 -5.78
N GLY A 80 -2.63 0.75 -5.11
CA GLY A 80 -2.32 -0.63 -4.76
C GLY A 80 -1.93 -1.47 -5.98
N GLU A 81 -2.67 -1.37 -7.09
CA GLU A 81 -2.34 -2.15 -8.30
C GLU A 81 -1.10 -1.64 -9.03
N TYR A 82 -0.73 -0.37 -8.83
CA TYR A 82 0.41 0.25 -9.49
C TYR A 82 1.75 -0.02 -8.81
N LEU A 83 1.77 -0.10 -7.48
CA LEU A 83 2.99 -0.21 -6.68
C LEU A 83 3.73 -1.53 -6.94
N LYS A 84 5.06 -1.44 -7.04
CA LYS A 84 5.95 -2.59 -7.23
C LYS A 84 7.09 -2.55 -6.23
N HIS A 85 7.66 -3.74 -5.98
CA HIS A 85 8.87 -3.88 -5.21
C HIS A 85 9.97 -2.96 -5.76
N GLY A 86 10.62 -2.20 -4.88
CA GLY A 86 11.69 -1.26 -5.21
C GLY A 86 11.21 0.16 -5.54
N ASP A 87 9.90 0.40 -5.63
CA ASP A 87 9.38 1.76 -5.74
C ASP A 87 9.69 2.57 -4.47
N TYR A 88 9.88 3.87 -4.63
CA TYR A 88 10.02 4.80 -3.52
C TYR A 88 8.76 5.64 -3.42
N ILE A 89 8.16 5.69 -2.22
CA ILE A 89 6.96 6.47 -1.94
C ILE A 89 7.29 7.62 -1.01
N HIS A 90 6.70 8.78 -1.28
CA HIS A 90 6.85 9.96 -0.45
C HIS A 90 5.54 10.74 -0.36
N LYS A 91 5.15 11.08 0.87
CA LYS A 91 3.98 11.89 1.22
C LYS A 91 4.23 12.55 2.57
N GLU A 92 3.97 13.85 2.65
CA GLU A 92 3.94 14.58 3.92
C GLU A 92 2.64 14.35 4.70
N ALA A 93 2.68 14.46 6.02
CA ALA A 93 1.46 14.48 6.83
C ALA A 93 0.55 15.64 6.38
N HIS A 94 -0.76 15.39 6.35
CA HIS A 94 -1.78 16.34 5.88
C HIS A 94 -1.64 16.78 4.41
N SER A 95 -0.81 16.09 3.62
CA SER A 95 -0.80 16.21 2.16
C SER A 95 -1.92 15.34 1.56
N THR A 96 -2.62 15.88 0.57
CA THR A 96 -3.52 15.09 -0.30
C THR A 96 -2.76 14.37 -1.41
N THR A 97 -1.48 14.66 -1.59
CA THR A 97 -0.66 14.12 -2.68
C THR A 97 0.39 13.16 -2.16
N LEU A 98 0.48 11.99 -2.80
CA LEU A 98 1.55 11.02 -2.65
C LEU A 98 2.32 10.90 -3.97
N THR A 99 3.64 10.78 -3.89
CA THR A 99 4.49 10.54 -5.06
C THR A 99 5.06 9.14 -5.03
N VAL A 100 5.11 8.50 -6.20
CA VAL A 100 5.78 7.22 -6.39
C VAL A 100 6.89 7.40 -7.39
N ARG A 101 8.11 7.00 -7.04
CA ARG A 101 9.28 7.06 -7.91
C ARG A 101 9.79 5.66 -8.23
N ARG A 102 9.88 5.36 -9.53
CA ARG A 102 10.43 4.14 -10.11
C ARG A 102 11.57 4.50 -11.06
N GLY A 103 12.81 4.38 -10.58
CA GLY A 103 13.98 4.90 -11.29
C GLY A 103 13.88 6.42 -11.46
N ASN A 104 13.87 6.89 -12.71
CA ASN A 104 13.73 8.30 -13.07
C ASN A 104 12.26 8.73 -13.27
N ASN A 105 11.30 7.79 -13.25
CA ASN A 105 9.89 8.10 -13.43
C ASN A 105 9.25 8.44 -12.09
N VAL A 106 8.50 9.55 -12.04
CA VAL A 106 7.74 9.98 -10.86
C VAL A 106 6.27 10.12 -11.24
N THR A 107 5.39 9.40 -10.55
CA THR A 107 3.92 9.53 -10.67
C THR A 107 3.34 10.17 -9.42
N ARG A 108 2.19 10.83 -9.60
CA ARG A 108 1.47 11.52 -8.53
C ARG A 108 0.10 10.89 -8.34
N TRP A 109 -0.26 10.75 -7.07
CA TRP A 109 -1.46 10.09 -6.60
C TRP A 109 -2.15 11.00 -5.60
N VAL A 110 -3.47 11.03 -5.63
CA VAL A 110 -4.26 11.95 -4.82
C VAL A 110 -5.17 11.14 -3.92
N CYS A 111 -5.17 11.49 -2.64
CA CYS A 111 -6.17 11.06 -1.69
C CYS A 111 -7.36 12.03 -1.83
N PRO A 112 -8.56 11.57 -2.22
CA PRO A 112 -9.75 12.38 -2.06
C PRO A 112 -9.90 12.69 -0.57
N LEU A 113 -10.08 13.97 -0.23
CA LEU A 113 -10.19 14.41 1.16
C LEU A 113 -11.24 13.58 1.92
N PRO A 114 -11.05 13.32 3.22
CA PRO A 114 -12.01 12.56 4.00
C PRO A 114 -13.40 13.19 3.86
N LYS A 115 -14.39 12.35 3.51
CA LYS A 115 -15.79 12.77 3.51
C LYS A 115 -16.13 13.20 4.94
N LYS A 116 -16.52 14.47 5.11
CA LYS A 116 -17.02 15.02 6.37
C LYS A 116 -18.25 14.26 6.84
#